data_AF-A0A9N9CMD7-F1
#
_entry.id   AF-A0A9N9CMD7-F1
#
_cell.length_a   1.000
_cell.length_b   1.000
_cell.length_c   1.000
_cell.angle_alpha   90.00
_cell.angle_beta   90.00
_cell.angle_gamma   90.00
#
_symmetry.space_group_name_H-M   'P 1'
#
loop_
_entity.id
_entity.type
_entity.pdbx_description
1 polymer ?
#
loop_
_entity_poly.entity_id
_entity_poly.type
_entity_poly.pdbx_seq_one_letter_code
_entity_poly.pdbx_strand_id
1 'polypeptide(L)'
;MIIKIRFKRDGKQIARKIDIRENISLEELEQKLRERFDISYDQRVELHSLDEDDDRIVVSFEDELALILASQESPLFEMIVKPKVVDSFYNYPKVSKSKPGDIVEIMISSKWLTTASITRKDTRIWGTWIFTDDSDIIKALVHVGKLELTEKPPEYNLIVAIRYLPGCLKYVGSTNEGITSEDFGPHDTSYIIESFRMVALV
;
A
#
# COMPACT_ATOMS: atom_id res chain seq x y z
N MET A 1 3.86 -18.07 17.89
CA MET A 1 4.76 -17.43 18.87
C MET A 1 4.16 -16.11 19.32
N ILE A 2 4.31 -15.73 20.58
CA ILE A 2 3.65 -14.55 21.14
C ILE A 2 4.61 -13.36 21.15
N ILE A 3 4.22 -12.27 20.50
CA ILE A 3 4.91 -10.98 20.55
C ILE A 3 4.11 -9.98 21.39
N LYS A 4 4.79 -8.99 21.96
CA LYS A 4 4.15 -7.85 22.63
C LYS A 4 4.34 -6.60 21.78
N ILE A 5 3.24 -5.91 21.50
CA ILE A 5 3.25 -4.63 20.79
C ILE A 5 2.84 -3.53 21.76
N ARG A 6 3.66 -2.50 21.90
CA ARG A 6 3.32 -1.22 22.55
C ARG A 6 2.96 -0.21 21.47
N PHE A 7 1.91 0.58 21.71
CA PHE A 7 1.49 1.65 20.83
C PHE A 7 1.02 2.83 21.67
N LYS A 8 1.44 4.04 21.32
CA LYS A 8 0.97 5.28 21.95
C LYS A 8 -0.10 5.92 21.07
N ARG A 9 -1.32 6.06 21.61
CA ARG A 9 -2.45 6.75 20.98
C ARG A 9 -2.96 7.83 21.94
N ASP A 10 -3.02 9.07 21.49
CA ASP A 10 -3.51 10.22 22.27
C ASP A 10 -2.83 10.38 23.64
N GLY A 11 -1.51 10.17 23.68
CA GLY A 11 -0.70 10.23 24.90
C GLY A 11 -0.88 9.04 25.86
N LYS A 12 -1.78 8.10 25.56
CA LYS A 12 -1.97 6.86 26.33
C LYS A 12 -1.21 5.71 25.68
N GLN A 13 -0.44 5.00 26.48
CA GLN A 13 0.21 3.78 26.05
C GLN A 13 -0.77 2.61 26.16
N ILE A 14 -1.00 1.93 25.05
CA ILE A 14 -1.71 0.66 24.99
C ILE A 14 -0.73 -0.45 24.59
N ALA A 15 -1.01 -1.68 25.01
CA ALA A 15 -0.22 -2.83 24.61
C ALA A 15 -1.10 -4.04 24.32
N ARG A 16 -0.71 -4.85 23.34
CA ARG A 16 -1.37 -6.12 23.02
C ARG A 16 -0.32 -7.23 22.95
N LYS A 17 -0.68 -8.42 23.43
CA LYS A 17 0.03 -9.65 23.10
C LYS A 17 -0.66 -10.27 21.90
N ILE A 18 0.10 -10.59 20.86
CA ILE A 18 -0.42 -11.10 19.59
C ILE A 18 0.31 -12.40 19.30
N ASP A 19 -0.44 -13.46 18.98
CA ASP A 19 0.14 -14.69 18.47
C ASP A 19 0.35 -14.55 16.94
N ILE A 20 1.56 -14.86 16.52
CA ILE A 20 2.01 -14.81 15.12
C ILE A 20 2.62 -16.15 14.72
N ARG A 21 2.67 -16.43 13.42
CA ARG A 21 3.40 -17.57 12.88
C ARG A 21 4.90 -17.28 12.95
N GLU A 22 5.74 -18.32 13.07
CA GLU A 22 7.20 -18.14 13.20
C GLU A 22 7.82 -17.41 11.99
N ASN A 23 7.33 -17.68 10.78
CA ASN A 23 7.83 -17.09 9.54
C ASN A 23 6.85 -16.04 8.96
N ILE A 24 6.26 -15.21 9.81
CA ILE A 24 5.38 -14.13 9.34
C ILE A 24 6.20 -13.09 8.56
N SER A 25 5.67 -12.59 7.44
CA SER A 25 6.28 -11.47 6.72
C SER A 25 5.97 -10.13 7.38
N LEU A 26 6.77 -9.10 7.12
CA LEU A 26 6.50 -7.75 7.59
C LEU A 26 5.14 -7.23 7.09
N GLU A 27 4.77 -7.51 5.85
CA GLU A 27 3.46 -7.13 5.28
C GLU A 27 2.30 -7.79 6.04
N GLU A 28 2.37 -9.10 6.30
CA GLU A 28 1.33 -9.81 7.05
C GLU A 28 1.25 -9.33 8.50
N LEU A 29 2.41 -9.06 9.13
CA LEU A 29 2.48 -8.50 10.47
C LEU A 29 1.84 -7.11 10.51
N GLU A 30 2.20 -6.20 9.60
CA GLU A 30 1.63 -4.86 9.50
C GLU A 30 0.11 -4.92 9.35
N GLN A 31 -0.41 -5.78 8.46
CA GLN A 31 -1.85 -5.98 8.28
C GLN A 31 -2.53 -6.38 9.60
N LYS A 32 -1.99 -7.38 10.31
CA LYS A 32 -2.51 -7.80 11.63
C LYS A 32 -2.49 -6.64 12.63
N LEU A 33 -1.42 -5.85 12.66
CA LEU A 33 -1.32 -4.71 13.57
C LEU A 33 -2.39 -3.66 13.27
N ARG A 34 -2.60 -3.34 11.99
CA ARG A 34 -3.64 -2.41 11.56
C ARG A 34 -5.02 -2.85 12.03
N GLU A 35 -5.37 -4.12 11.83
CA GLU A 35 -6.64 -4.70 12.29
C GLU A 35 -6.78 -4.67 13.82
N ARG A 36 -5.71 -5.03 14.56
CA ARG A 36 -5.76 -5.13 16.03
C ARG A 36 -5.78 -3.77 16.73
N PHE A 37 -5.19 -2.76 16.12
CA PHE A 37 -5.06 -1.42 16.72
C PHE A 37 -5.97 -0.37 16.06
N ASP A 38 -6.80 -0.77 15.09
CA ASP A 38 -7.71 0.11 14.36
C ASP A 38 -6.94 1.29 13.72
N ILE A 39 -5.90 0.94 12.94
CA ILE A 39 -5.03 1.89 12.25
C ILE A 39 -5.40 1.90 10.77
N SER A 40 -5.74 3.08 10.28
CA SER A 40 -6.13 3.27 8.87
C SER A 40 -4.91 3.22 7.93
N TYR A 41 -5.14 2.76 6.69
CA TYR A 41 -4.11 2.63 5.65
C TYR A 41 -3.55 3.96 5.12
N ASP A 42 -4.17 5.09 5.48
CA ASP A 42 -3.65 6.44 5.29
C ASP A 42 -2.65 6.86 6.39
N GLN A 43 -2.32 5.95 7.32
CA GLN A 43 -1.28 6.14 8.31
C GLN A 43 -0.10 5.21 8.04
N ARG A 44 1.12 5.72 8.21
CA ARG A 44 2.35 4.93 8.16
C ARG A 44 2.55 4.23 9.49
N VAL A 45 2.76 2.92 9.45
CA VAL A 45 3.17 2.12 10.60
C VAL A 45 4.68 1.96 10.55
N GLU A 46 5.36 2.26 11.65
CA GLU A 46 6.77 1.95 11.86
C GLU A 46 6.88 1.02 13.07
N LEU A 47 7.65 -0.06 12.91
CA LEU A 47 7.97 -0.97 14.00
C LEU A 47 9.39 -0.71 14.48
N HIS A 48 9.55 -0.71 15.79
CA HIS A 48 10.83 -0.56 16.46
C HIS A 48 10.96 -1.66 17.49
N SER A 49 12.07 -2.39 17.53
CA SER A 49 12.44 -3.19 18.69
C SER A 49 13.20 -2.34 19.70
N LEU A 50 13.31 -2.86 20.93
CA LEU A 50 14.21 -2.34 21.94
C LEU A 50 15.36 -3.34 22.09
N ASP A 51 16.58 -2.82 22.08
CA ASP A 51 17.76 -3.61 22.41
C ASP A 51 18.05 -3.58 23.93
N GLU A 52 19.22 -4.09 24.32
CA GLU A 52 19.64 -4.17 25.72
C GLU A 52 19.86 -2.78 26.37
N ASP A 53 20.08 -1.75 25.54
CA ASP A 53 20.35 -0.38 25.97
C ASP A 53 19.09 0.51 25.93
N ASP A 54 17.91 -0.08 25.66
CA ASP A 54 16.62 0.61 25.46
C ASP A 54 16.61 1.54 24.22
N ASP A 55 17.54 1.32 23.29
CA ASP A 55 17.58 2.03 22.02
C ASP A 55 16.51 1.49 21.07
N ARG A 56 15.91 2.41 20.32
CA ARG A 56 14.85 2.10 19.35
C ARG A 56 15.48 1.71 18.02
N ILE A 57 15.43 0.41 17.73
CA ILE A 57 15.95 -0.13 16.48
C ILE A 57 14.79 -0.30 15.51
N VAL A 58 14.83 0.42 14.38
CA VAL A 58 13.80 0.32 13.34
C VAL A 58 13.79 -1.10 12.76
N VAL A 59 12.59 -1.63 12.54
CA VAL A 59 12.36 -2.92 11.86
C VAL A 59 11.61 -2.63 10.57
N SER A 60 12.34 -2.70 9.46
CA SER A 60 11.91 -2.34 8.11
C SER A 60 12.21 -3.40 7.05
N PHE A 61 13.04 -4.40 7.38
CA PHE A 61 13.37 -5.53 6.51
C PHE A 61 13.10 -6.88 7.19
N GLU A 62 12.88 -7.91 6.36
CA GLU A 62 12.48 -9.25 6.82
C GLU A 62 13.56 -9.93 7.67
N ASP A 63 14.83 -9.70 7.37
CA ASP A 63 15.97 -10.22 8.13
C ASP A 63 16.09 -9.58 9.51
N GLU A 64 15.80 -8.28 9.64
CA GLU A 64 15.71 -7.58 10.93
C GLU A 64 14.61 -8.20 11.80
N LEU A 65 13.41 -8.40 11.23
CA LEU A 65 12.30 -9.04 11.92
C LEU A 65 12.67 -10.46 12.37
N ALA A 66 13.21 -11.28 11.46
CA ALA A 66 13.59 -12.65 11.74
C ALA A 66 14.65 -12.74 12.86
N LEU A 67 15.64 -11.86 12.84
CA LEU A 67 16.68 -11.79 13.87
C LEU A 67 16.10 -11.52 15.26
N ILE A 68 15.16 -10.58 15.36
CA ILE A 68 14.51 -10.22 16.63
C ILE A 68 13.64 -11.38 17.14
N LEU A 69 12.87 -12.02 16.25
CA LEU A 69 12.03 -13.16 16.61
C LEU A 69 12.85 -14.37 17.06
N ALA A 70 14.03 -14.60 16.48
CA ALA A 70 14.91 -15.70 16.84
C ALA A 70 15.71 -15.45 18.13
N SER A 71 16.03 -14.18 18.44
CA SER A 71 16.89 -13.82 19.58
C SER A 71 16.14 -13.58 20.89
N GLN A 72 14.84 -13.24 20.83
CA GLN A 72 14.06 -12.85 22.01
C GLN A 72 12.96 -13.87 22.33
N GLU A 73 12.91 -14.36 23.58
CA GLU A 73 11.86 -15.30 24.05
C GLU A 73 10.47 -14.64 24.09
N SER A 74 10.42 -13.33 24.36
CA SER A 74 9.19 -12.53 24.30
C SER A 74 9.45 -11.22 23.57
N PRO A 75 9.47 -11.24 22.22
CA PRO A 75 9.80 -10.06 21.43
C PRO A 75 8.87 -8.90 21.73
N LEU A 76 9.48 -7.74 21.99
CA LEU A 76 8.78 -6.50 22.28
C LEU A 76 9.02 -5.49 21.17
N PHE A 77 7.94 -5.05 20.53
CA PHE A 77 7.99 -3.98 19.56
C PHE A 77 7.24 -2.75 20.09
N GLU A 78 7.80 -1.57 19.85
CA GLU A 78 7.08 -0.31 19.87
C GLU A 78 6.62 0.02 18.44
N MET A 79 5.31 0.17 18.28
CA MET A 79 4.69 0.61 17.04
C MET A 79 4.48 2.13 17.12
N ILE A 80 4.96 2.82 16.10
CA ILE A 80 4.74 4.25 15.91
C ILE A 80 3.85 4.43 14.68
N VAL A 81 2.74 5.16 14.86
CA VAL A 81 1.84 5.50 13.76
C VAL A 81 2.03 6.97 13.43
N LYS A 82 2.41 7.25 12.18
CA LYS A 82 2.59 8.61 11.68
C LYS A 82 1.54 8.90 10.62
N PRO A 83 1.07 10.15 10.47
CA PRO A 83 0.31 10.55 9.30
C PRO A 83 1.13 10.19 8.05
N LYS A 84 0.50 9.54 7.08
CA LYS A 84 1.08 9.46 5.74
C LYS A 84 0.94 10.85 5.16
N VAL A 85 2.06 11.50 4.82
CA VAL A 85 1.99 12.79 4.15
C VAL A 85 1.42 12.52 2.77
N VAL A 86 0.18 12.96 2.54
CA VAL A 86 -0.46 12.96 1.24
C VAL A 86 -0.11 14.30 0.60
N ASP A 87 0.75 14.26 -0.42
CA ASP A 87 1.25 15.45 -1.08
C ASP A 87 0.19 16.09 -1.99
N SER A 88 -0.71 15.27 -2.54
CA SER A 88 -1.79 15.74 -3.41
C SER A 88 -2.98 14.79 -3.41
N PHE A 89 -4.16 15.36 -3.67
CA PHE A 89 -5.41 14.63 -3.78
C PHE A 89 -6.09 14.98 -5.10
N TYR A 90 -6.46 13.96 -5.89
CA TYR A 90 -7.07 14.13 -7.20
C TYR A 90 -8.37 13.33 -7.35
N ASN A 91 -9.17 13.66 -8.36
CA ASN A 91 -10.37 12.90 -8.74
C ASN A 91 -10.16 12.26 -10.11
N TYR A 92 -10.26 10.93 -10.18
CA TYR A 92 -10.19 10.20 -11.45
C TYR A 92 -11.29 10.68 -12.43
N PRO A 93 -10.98 10.89 -13.72
CA PRO A 93 -9.76 10.49 -14.42
C PRO A 93 -8.63 11.53 -14.41
N LYS A 94 -8.81 12.68 -13.75
CA LYS A 94 -7.78 13.73 -13.73
C LYS A 94 -6.76 13.40 -12.65
N VAL A 95 -5.59 12.91 -13.04
CA VAL A 95 -4.44 12.74 -12.16
C VAL A 95 -3.28 13.52 -12.76
N SER A 96 -2.61 14.33 -11.95
CA SER A 96 -1.45 15.12 -12.41
C SER A 96 -0.15 14.45 -11.96
N LYS A 97 0.88 14.58 -12.79
CA LYS A 97 2.23 14.11 -12.46
C LYS A 97 2.72 14.77 -11.18
N SER A 98 3.41 13.99 -10.35
CA SER A 98 4.07 14.45 -9.13
C SER A 98 5.55 14.08 -9.16
N LYS A 99 6.30 14.48 -8.13
CA LYS A 99 7.73 14.19 -8.03
C LYS A 99 7.95 12.80 -7.44
N PRO A 100 9.05 12.11 -7.80
CA PRO A 100 9.45 10.89 -7.12
C PRO A 100 9.49 11.05 -5.60
N GLY A 101 8.88 10.10 -4.89
CA GLY A 101 8.72 10.12 -3.44
C GLY A 101 7.33 10.56 -2.99
N ASP A 102 6.66 11.41 -3.77
CA ASP A 102 5.34 11.95 -3.43
C ASP A 102 4.30 10.82 -3.34
N ILE A 103 3.44 10.92 -2.33
CA ILE A 103 2.27 10.05 -2.17
C ILE A 103 1.04 10.84 -2.59
N VAL A 104 0.34 10.30 -3.57
CA VAL A 104 -0.85 10.92 -4.16
C VAL A 104 -2.06 10.04 -3.90
N GLU A 105 -3.12 10.64 -3.37
CA GLU A 105 -4.42 9.99 -3.23
C GLU A 105 -5.33 10.35 -4.40
N ILE A 106 -6.00 9.34 -4.96
CA ILE A 106 -6.92 9.49 -6.07
C ILE A 106 -8.28 8.95 -5.66
N MET A 107 -9.28 9.83 -5.63
CA MET A 107 -10.69 9.47 -5.48
C MET A 107 -11.23 8.97 -6.82
N ILE A 108 -11.73 7.75 -6.82
CA ILE A 108 -12.38 7.09 -7.94
C ILE A 108 -13.84 6.91 -7.59
N SER A 109 -14.69 7.71 -8.23
CA SER A 109 -16.13 7.60 -8.06
C SER A 109 -16.64 6.25 -8.53
N SER A 110 -17.60 5.67 -7.80
CA SER A 110 -18.28 4.40 -8.09
C SER A 110 -18.58 4.18 -9.59
N LYS A 111 -19.01 5.22 -10.30
CA LYS A 111 -19.33 5.15 -11.75
C LYS A 111 -18.18 4.67 -12.64
N TRP A 112 -16.94 4.80 -12.18
CA TRP A 112 -15.74 4.33 -12.87
C TRP A 112 -15.30 2.93 -12.42
N LEU A 113 -15.89 2.38 -11.36
CA LEU A 113 -15.56 1.05 -10.84
C LEU A 113 -16.43 0.00 -11.55
N THR A 114 -16.25 -0.13 -12.86
CA THR A 114 -17.01 -1.06 -13.71
C THR A 114 -16.15 -1.76 -14.74
N THR A 115 -16.62 -2.90 -15.26
CA THR A 115 -15.99 -3.60 -16.39
C THR A 115 -15.88 -2.72 -17.64
N ALA A 116 -16.82 -1.79 -17.83
CA ALA A 116 -16.75 -0.80 -18.91
C ALA A 116 -15.50 0.10 -18.80
N SER A 117 -15.05 0.42 -17.58
CA SER A 117 -13.90 1.30 -17.36
C SER A 117 -12.57 0.62 -17.67
N ILE A 118 -12.43 -0.68 -17.38
CA ILE A 118 -11.22 -1.46 -17.69
C ILE A 118 -11.14 -1.92 -19.15
N THR A 119 -12.25 -1.89 -19.89
CA THR A 119 -12.30 -2.23 -21.33
C THR A 119 -12.14 -1.02 -22.25
N ARG A 120 -11.99 0.18 -21.68
CA ARG A 120 -11.72 1.43 -22.40
C ARG A 120 -10.51 1.31 -23.31
N LYS A 121 -10.67 1.70 -24.58
CA LYS A 121 -9.60 1.64 -25.58
C LYS A 121 -8.72 2.89 -25.61
N ASP A 122 -9.15 3.97 -24.96
CA ASP A 122 -8.44 5.25 -24.87
C ASP A 122 -7.39 5.27 -23.74
N THR A 123 -7.35 4.22 -22.91
CA THR A 123 -6.38 4.09 -21.81
C THR A 123 -5.54 2.83 -21.94
N ARG A 124 -4.32 2.84 -21.41
CA ARG A 124 -3.37 1.71 -21.39
C ARG A 124 -2.67 1.64 -20.04
N ILE A 125 -1.99 0.53 -19.80
CA ILE A 125 -1.03 0.38 -18.71
C ILE A 125 0.25 -0.21 -19.26
N TRP A 126 1.39 0.21 -18.70
CA TRP A 126 2.71 -0.20 -19.12
C TRP A 126 3.53 -0.63 -17.91
N GLY A 127 4.08 -1.84 -17.96
CA GLY A 127 4.80 -2.45 -16.82
C GLY A 127 3.95 -3.31 -15.88
N THR A 128 4.61 -3.94 -14.91
CA THR A 128 4.00 -4.85 -13.94
C THR A 128 4.50 -4.49 -12.56
N TRP A 129 3.59 -4.29 -11.60
CA TRP A 129 3.84 -3.74 -10.25
C TRP A 129 4.34 -2.28 -10.22
N ILE A 130 5.32 -1.96 -11.06
CA ILE A 130 5.80 -0.60 -11.35
C ILE A 130 5.24 -0.20 -12.71
N PHE A 131 4.42 0.84 -12.72
CA PHE A 131 3.74 1.33 -13.92
C PHE A 131 4.31 2.67 -14.35
N THR A 132 4.35 2.97 -15.64
CA THR A 132 4.61 4.34 -16.10
C THR A 132 3.56 5.29 -15.53
N ASP A 133 3.93 6.54 -15.29
CA ASP A 133 3.03 7.49 -14.61
C ASP A 133 1.78 7.93 -15.39
N ASP A 134 1.70 7.57 -16.67
CA ASP A 134 0.55 7.77 -17.55
C ASP A 134 -0.34 6.52 -17.69
N SER A 135 0.01 5.42 -16.99
CA SER A 135 -0.82 4.21 -16.91
C SER A 135 -2.15 4.47 -16.20
N ASP A 136 -3.22 3.83 -16.68
CA ASP A 136 -4.54 3.92 -16.06
C ASP A 136 -4.61 3.16 -14.72
N ILE A 137 -4.94 3.90 -13.67
CA ILE A 137 -4.96 3.41 -12.29
C ILE A 137 -6.01 2.31 -12.07
N ILE A 138 -7.18 2.38 -12.72
CA ILE A 138 -8.23 1.36 -12.54
C ILE A 138 -7.79 0.04 -13.16
N LYS A 139 -7.25 0.09 -14.39
CA LYS A 139 -6.65 -1.09 -15.03
C LYS A 139 -5.49 -1.65 -14.23
N ALA A 140 -4.61 -0.79 -13.71
CA ALA A 140 -3.47 -1.22 -12.91
C ALA A 140 -3.93 -1.93 -11.61
N LEU A 141 -4.97 -1.42 -10.93
CA LEU A 141 -5.54 -2.06 -9.74
C LEU A 141 -6.07 -3.46 -10.01
N VAL A 142 -6.83 -3.64 -11.11
CA VAL A 142 -7.32 -4.96 -11.51
C VAL A 142 -6.15 -5.85 -11.93
N HIS A 143 -5.21 -5.33 -12.72
CA HIS A 143 -4.02 -6.05 -13.18
C HIS A 143 -3.20 -6.62 -12.02
N VAL A 144 -3.03 -5.89 -10.92
CA VAL A 144 -2.31 -6.40 -9.73
C VAL A 144 -3.16 -7.27 -8.79
N GLY A 145 -4.38 -7.63 -9.19
CA GLY A 145 -5.29 -8.47 -8.40
C GLY A 145 -5.86 -7.79 -7.16
N LYS A 146 -5.80 -6.45 -7.07
CA LYS A 146 -6.28 -5.68 -5.91
C LYS A 146 -7.76 -5.31 -6.01
N LEU A 147 -8.39 -5.46 -7.18
CA LEU A 147 -9.76 -5.03 -7.43
C LEU A 147 -10.46 -5.95 -8.42
N GLU A 148 -11.66 -6.42 -8.05
CA GLU A 148 -12.59 -7.11 -8.97
C GLU A 148 -13.75 -6.18 -9.30
N LEU A 149 -14.11 -6.08 -10.59
CA LEU A 149 -15.14 -5.17 -11.07
C LEU A 149 -16.26 -5.92 -11.79
N THR A 150 -17.49 -5.41 -11.66
CA THR A 150 -18.67 -5.94 -12.36
C THR A 150 -19.21 -4.90 -13.35
N GLU A 151 -20.25 -5.24 -14.11
CA GLU A 151 -20.91 -4.30 -15.00
C GLU A 151 -21.59 -3.14 -14.25
N LYS A 152 -22.05 -3.41 -13.02
CA LYS A 152 -22.77 -2.43 -12.20
C LYS A 152 -21.79 -1.70 -11.27
N PRO A 153 -21.89 -0.37 -11.16
CA PRO A 153 -21.16 0.39 -10.16
C PRO A 153 -21.47 -0.11 -8.74
N PRO A 154 -20.46 -0.28 -7.87
CA PRO A 154 -20.67 -0.68 -6.49
C PRO A 154 -21.20 0.48 -5.63
N GLU A 155 -21.75 0.18 -4.45
CA GLU A 155 -22.25 1.21 -3.51
C GLU A 155 -21.13 1.86 -2.66
N TYR A 156 -19.96 2.09 -3.26
CA TYR A 156 -18.83 2.77 -2.64
C TYR A 156 -17.96 3.48 -3.68
N ASN A 157 -17.25 4.52 -3.25
CA ASN A 157 -16.11 5.07 -4.00
C ASN A 157 -14.82 4.41 -3.52
N LEU A 158 -13.74 4.57 -4.28
CA LEU A 158 -12.42 4.06 -3.93
C LEU A 158 -11.45 5.22 -3.78
N ILE A 159 -10.66 5.26 -2.70
CA ILE A 159 -9.48 6.12 -2.63
C ILE A 159 -8.25 5.24 -2.78
N VAL A 160 -7.41 5.57 -3.75
CA VAL A 160 -6.18 4.84 -4.08
C VAL A 160 -4.99 5.71 -3.74
N ALA A 161 -4.05 5.21 -2.94
CA ALA A 161 -2.78 5.86 -2.68
C ALA A 161 -1.71 5.27 -3.61
N ILE A 162 -1.12 6.11 -4.44
CA ILE A 162 0.04 5.76 -5.25
C ILE A 162 1.27 6.51 -4.74
N ARG A 163 2.45 5.89 -4.91
CA ARG A 163 3.73 6.58 -4.72
C ARG A 163 4.38 6.79 -6.07
N TYR A 164 4.78 8.03 -6.35
CA TYR A 164 5.59 8.35 -7.52
C TYR A 164 7.03 7.86 -7.32
N LEU A 165 7.61 7.29 -8.36
CA LEU A 165 8.99 6.81 -8.40
C LEU A 165 9.74 7.46 -9.55
N PRO A 166 11.09 7.42 -9.54
CA PRO A 166 11.86 7.66 -10.75
C PRO A 166 11.41 6.71 -11.87
N GLY A 167 11.59 7.15 -13.10
CA GLY A 167 11.39 6.34 -14.28
C GLY A 167 12.34 5.14 -14.38
N CYS A 168 11.91 4.09 -15.07
CA CYS A 168 12.74 2.94 -15.41
C CYS A 168 13.22 3.02 -16.86
N LEU A 169 14.36 2.40 -17.16
CA LEU A 169 14.84 2.26 -18.54
C LEU A 169 14.01 1.27 -19.37
N LYS A 170 13.30 0.36 -18.69
CA LYS A 170 12.41 -0.62 -19.30
C LYS A 170 11.32 -1.00 -18.31
N TYR A 171 10.10 -1.14 -18.82
CA TYR A 171 8.95 -1.69 -18.13
C TYR A 171 8.58 -3.01 -18.80
N VAL A 172 8.37 -4.06 -18.00
CA VAL A 172 7.99 -5.39 -18.49
C VAL A 172 6.49 -5.57 -18.29
N GLY A 173 5.76 -5.71 -19.38
CA GLY A 173 4.35 -5.99 -19.41
C GLY A 173 4.04 -7.44 -19.06
N SER A 174 2.80 -7.69 -18.66
CA SER A 174 2.28 -9.03 -18.37
C SER A 174 0.76 -9.02 -18.49
N THR A 175 0.15 -10.20 -18.57
CA THR A 175 -1.31 -10.32 -18.47
C THR A 175 -1.68 -10.94 -17.13
N ASN A 176 -2.55 -10.26 -16.39
CA ASN A 176 -3.07 -10.75 -15.12
C ASN A 176 -4.52 -10.23 -14.92
N GLU A 177 -5.38 -11.02 -14.28
CA GLU A 177 -6.81 -10.71 -14.11
C GLU A 177 -7.54 -10.27 -15.40
N GLY A 178 -7.15 -10.85 -16.54
CA GLY A 178 -7.71 -10.50 -17.86
C GLY A 178 -7.31 -9.12 -18.39
N ILE A 179 -6.45 -8.38 -17.68
CA ILE A 179 -5.85 -7.13 -18.13
C ILE A 179 -4.45 -7.40 -18.66
N THR A 180 -4.16 -6.93 -19.88
CA THR A 180 -2.81 -6.96 -20.45
C THR A 180 -2.15 -5.60 -20.26
N SER A 181 -0.97 -5.61 -19.62
CA SER A 181 -0.04 -4.51 -19.60
C SER A 181 1.03 -4.70 -20.67
N GLU A 182 1.43 -3.60 -21.31
CA GLU A 182 2.41 -3.61 -22.40
C GLU A 182 3.83 -3.37 -21.89
N ASP A 183 4.82 -3.89 -22.63
CA ASP A 183 6.21 -3.49 -22.45
C ASP A 183 6.36 -2.00 -22.81
N PHE A 184 7.27 -1.30 -22.14
CA PHE A 184 7.61 0.06 -22.50
C PHE A 184 9.09 0.36 -22.29
N GLY A 185 9.59 1.34 -23.05
CA GLY A 185 10.98 1.79 -22.98
C GLY A 185 11.23 2.77 -21.83
N PRO A 186 12.29 3.57 -21.94
CA PRO A 186 12.58 4.62 -20.97
C PRO A 186 11.42 5.60 -20.83
N HIS A 187 11.06 5.91 -19.59
CA HIS A 187 10.05 6.90 -19.23
C HIS A 187 10.55 7.71 -18.03
N ASP A 188 10.06 8.93 -17.82
CA ASP A 188 10.65 9.85 -16.83
C ASP A 188 10.26 9.51 -15.38
N THR A 189 9.05 8.98 -15.19
CA THR A 189 8.42 8.82 -13.88
C THR A 189 7.52 7.60 -13.84
N SER A 190 7.48 6.91 -12.71
CA SER A 190 6.65 5.72 -12.52
C SER A 190 5.72 5.91 -11.32
N TYR A 191 4.77 4.99 -11.13
CA TYR A 191 4.09 4.83 -9.84
C TYR A 191 4.01 3.36 -9.41
N ILE A 192 3.85 3.19 -8.10
CA ILE A 192 3.38 1.94 -7.49
C ILE A 192 2.07 2.19 -6.72
N ILE A 193 1.21 1.17 -6.66
CA ILE A 193 0.00 1.21 -5.84
C ILE A 193 0.35 0.77 -4.43
N GLU A 194 0.34 1.71 -3.49
CA GLU A 194 0.66 1.42 -2.09
C GLU A 194 -0.53 0.82 -1.35
N SER A 195 -1.69 1.48 -1.43
CA SER A 195 -2.89 1.04 -0.72
C SER A 195 -4.14 1.55 -1.41
N PHE A 196 -5.29 0.97 -1.05
CA PHE A 196 -6.59 1.47 -1.43
C PHE A 196 -7.57 1.28 -0.28
N ARG A 197 -8.63 2.09 -0.25
CA ARG A 197 -9.72 1.96 0.72
C ARG A 197 -11.06 2.29 0.07
N MET A 198 -12.08 1.52 0.44
CA MET A 198 -13.47 1.83 0.08
C MET A 198 -13.97 2.96 0.97
N VAL A 199 -14.72 3.89 0.40
CA VAL A 199 -15.37 4.97 1.13
C VAL A 199 -16.84 5.06 0.72
N ALA A 200 -17.71 5.40 1.67
CA ALA A 200 -19.14 5.51 1.42
C ALA A 200 -19.45 6.51 0.29
N LEU A 201 -20.56 6.27 -0.40
CA LEU A 201 -21.14 7.27 -1.29
C LEU A 201 -21.58 8.47 -0.45
N VAL A 202 -21.13 9.67 -0.83
CA VAL A 202 -21.55 10.95 -0.23
C VAL A 202 -22.69 11.52 -1.05
#